data_AF-A0A0Q7TDB8-F1
#
_entry.id   AF-A0A0Q7TDB8-F1
#
_cell.length_a   1.000
_cell.length_b   1.000
_cell.length_c   1.000
_cell.angle_alpha   90.00
_cell.angle_beta   90.00
_cell.angle_gamma   90.00
#
_symmetry.space_group_name_H-M   'P 1'
#
loop_
_entity.id
_entity.type
_entity.pdbx_description
1 polymer ?
#
loop_
_entity_poly.entity_id
_entity_poly.type
_entity_poly.pdbx_seq_one_letter_code
_entity_poly.pdbx_strand_id
1 'polypeptide(L)'
;MPPLTDSQKDAIDQAISLRRDALNFQKTWPTLNSQDDLAPAFTWTELERQLASLAATAQSAMMASDLVNATRKQANFKPPEMVLREILCVAGALMDESFLPPGRSEVGEAPMT
;
A
#
# COMPACT_ATOMS: atom_id res chain seq x y z
N MET A 1 -7.88 35.30 -12.22
CA MET A 1 -7.98 33.91 -11.73
C MET A 1 -7.98 33.95 -10.22
N PRO A 2 -8.92 33.30 -9.53
CA PRO A 2 -8.85 33.18 -8.07
C PRO A 2 -7.58 32.42 -7.67
N PRO A 3 -6.93 32.78 -6.55
CA PRO A 3 -5.76 32.07 -6.05
C PRO A 3 -6.13 30.64 -5.62
N LEU A 4 -5.24 29.69 -5.86
CA LEU A 4 -5.40 28.29 -5.43
C LEU A 4 -5.48 28.22 -3.90
N THR A 5 -6.44 27.45 -3.40
CA THR A 5 -6.52 27.13 -1.97
C THR A 5 -5.38 26.18 -1.58
N ASP A 6 -5.01 26.14 -0.30
CA ASP A 6 -3.89 25.30 0.13
C ASP A 6 -4.16 23.80 -0.11
N SER A 7 -5.40 23.34 0.09
CA SER A 7 -5.81 21.97 -0.28
C SER A 7 -5.67 21.67 -1.78
N GLN A 8 -5.87 22.67 -2.65
CA GLN A 8 -5.67 22.48 -4.09
C GLN A 8 -4.18 22.36 -4.45
N LYS A 9 -3.31 23.12 -3.77
CA LYS A 9 -1.86 23.00 -3.94
C LYS A 9 -1.36 21.62 -3.48
N ASP A 10 -1.81 21.17 -2.31
CA ASP A 10 -1.44 19.85 -1.78
C ASP A 10 -1.85 18.71 -2.72
N ALA A 11 -3.05 18.79 -3.28
CA ALA A 11 -3.52 17.81 -4.26
C ALA A 11 -2.69 17.81 -5.56
N ILE A 12 -2.27 19.00 -6.02
CA ILE A 12 -1.39 19.13 -7.19
C ILE A 12 -0.02 18.52 -6.90
N ASP A 13 0.58 18.83 -5.75
CA ASP A 13 1.88 18.31 -5.36
C ASP A 13 1.85 16.78 -5.20
N GLN A 14 0.77 16.25 -4.62
CA GLN A 14 0.55 14.80 -4.51
C GLN A 14 0.44 14.16 -5.91
N ALA A 15 -0.31 14.75 -6.83
CA ALA A 15 -0.44 14.24 -8.19
C ALA A 15 0.89 14.27 -8.96
N ILE A 16 1.70 15.32 -8.77
CA ILE A 16 3.05 15.42 -9.37
C ILE A 16 3.97 14.33 -8.82
N SER A 17 3.98 14.11 -7.50
CA SER A 17 4.77 13.05 -6.87
C SER A 17 4.38 11.68 -7.41
N LEU A 18 3.08 11.40 -7.43
CA LEU A 18 2.55 10.12 -7.88
C LEU A 18 2.92 9.81 -9.33
N ARG A 19 2.84 10.82 -10.21
CA ARG A 19 3.26 10.68 -11.60
C ARG A 19 4.76 10.40 -11.71
N ARG A 20 5.58 11.08 -10.91
CA ARG A 20 7.02 10.83 -10.89
C ARG A 20 7.33 9.42 -10.44
N ASP A 21 6.64 8.93 -9.42
CA ASP A 21 6.82 7.56 -8.91
C ASP A 21 6.43 6.53 -9.95
N ALA A 22 5.30 6.71 -10.65
CA ALA A 22 4.89 5.84 -11.76
C ALA A 22 5.93 5.81 -12.89
N LEU A 23 6.49 6.96 -13.26
CA LEU A 23 7.54 7.04 -14.29
C LEU A 23 8.84 6.36 -13.84
N ASN A 24 9.23 6.52 -12.58
CA ASN A 24 10.41 5.87 -12.02
C ASN A 24 10.22 4.36 -11.89
N PHE A 25 9.01 3.93 -11.54
CA PHE A 25 8.63 2.52 -11.54
C PHE A 25 8.82 1.92 -12.94
N GLN A 26 8.26 2.54 -13.98
CA GLN A 26 8.37 2.03 -15.35
C GLN A 26 9.82 1.99 -15.87
N LYS A 27 10.70 2.87 -15.40
CA LYS A 27 12.13 2.80 -15.74
C LYS A 27 12.82 1.60 -15.11
N THR A 28 12.45 1.26 -13.89
CA THR A 28 13.03 0.13 -13.13
C THR A 28 12.43 -1.20 -13.56
N TRP A 29 11.12 -1.21 -13.85
CA TRP A 29 10.33 -2.34 -14.34
C TRP A 29 9.75 -1.97 -15.71
N PRO A 30 10.53 -2.16 -16.79
CA PRO A 30 10.02 -1.90 -18.13
C PRO A 30 8.88 -2.87 -18.45
N THR A 31 7.92 -2.40 -19.25
CA THR A 31 6.79 -3.22 -19.70
C THR A 31 7.30 -4.50 -20.34
N LEU A 32 6.87 -5.65 -19.79
CA LEU A 32 7.18 -6.94 -20.36
C LEU A 32 6.46 -7.09 -21.70
N ASN A 33 7.14 -7.68 -22.69
CA ASN A 33 6.53 -8.09 -23.95
C ASN A 33 5.69 -9.36 -23.71
N SER A 34 4.59 -9.21 -23.01
CA SER A 34 3.71 -10.33 -22.65
C SER A 34 2.45 -10.27 -23.52
N GLN A 35 2.30 -11.29 -24.37
CA GLN A 35 1.04 -11.66 -25.02
C GLN A 35 0.19 -12.57 -24.12
N ASP A 36 0.59 -12.74 -22.87
CA ASP A 36 0.11 -13.81 -21.98
C ASP A 36 -1.17 -13.45 -21.21
N ASP A 37 -1.91 -14.50 -20.88
CA ASP A 37 -3.20 -14.49 -20.19
C ASP A 37 -3.18 -13.58 -18.95
N LEU A 38 -4.16 -12.66 -18.90
CA LEU A 38 -4.36 -11.78 -17.76
C LEU A 38 -4.57 -12.61 -16.48
N ALA A 39 -3.99 -12.14 -15.38
CA ALA A 39 -4.30 -12.68 -14.06
C ALA A 39 -5.81 -12.65 -13.79
N PRO A 40 -6.38 -13.61 -13.04
CA PRO A 40 -7.78 -13.62 -12.70
C PRO A 40 -8.22 -12.32 -12.04
N ALA A 41 -9.33 -11.77 -12.49
CA ALA A 41 -9.93 -10.59 -11.85
C ALA A 41 -10.57 -10.99 -10.51
N PHE A 42 -10.33 -10.16 -9.49
CA PHE A 42 -10.99 -10.24 -8.19
C PHE A 42 -11.35 -8.83 -7.71
N THR A 43 -12.31 -8.75 -6.81
CA THR A 43 -12.81 -7.50 -6.23
C THR A 43 -11.96 -7.07 -5.02
N TRP A 44 -12.00 -5.77 -4.70
CA TRP A 44 -11.34 -5.23 -3.50
C TRP A 44 -11.81 -5.91 -2.20
N THR A 45 -13.08 -6.30 -2.12
CA THR A 45 -13.65 -7.01 -0.96
C THR A 45 -13.14 -8.45 -0.86
N GLU A 46 -12.91 -9.11 -1.99
CA GLU A 46 -12.26 -10.43 -2.01
C GLU A 46 -10.80 -10.33 -1.57
N LEU A 47 -10.08 -9.31 -2.02
CA LEU A 47 -8.71 -9.05 -1.59
C LEU A 47 -8.63 -8.81 -0.07
N GLU A 48 -9.47 -7.92 0.45
CA GLU A 48 -9.52 -7.60 1.89
C GLU A 48 -9.79 -8.85 2.74
N ARG A 49 -10.75 -9.68 2.31
CA ARG A 49 -11.05 -10.94 2.98
C ARG A 49 -9.84 -11.89 3.01
N GLN A 50 -9.11 -12.03 1.90
CA GLN A 50 -7.94 -12.90 1.85
C GLN A 50 -6.80 -12.36 2.70
N LEU A 51 -6.53 -11.05 2.65
CA LEU A 51 -5.48 -10.43 3.46
C LEU A 51 -5.76 -10.53 4.96
N ALA A 52 -7.00 -10.30 5.39
CA ALA A 52 -7.40 -10.49 6.78
C ALA A 52 -7.27 -11.96 7.23
N SER A 53 -7.59 -12.91 6.34
CA SER A 53 -7.46 -14.34 6.62
C SER A 53 -6.01 -14.83 6.68
N LEU A 54 -5.10 -14.18 5.96
CA LEU A 54 -3.67 -14.50 5.95
C LEU A 54 -2.90 -13.83 7.09
N ALA A 55 -3.51 -12.85 7.76
CA ALA A 55 -2.84 -12.09 8.79
C ALA A 55 -2.42 -12.99 9.97
N ALA A 56 -1.19 -12.77 10.43
CA ALA A 56 -0.55 -13.47 11.54
C ALA A 56 -1.35 -13.38 12.85
N THR A 57 -1.92 -12.20 13.13
CA THR A 57 -2.60 -11.92 14.39
C THR A 57 -3.99 -11.32 14.15
N ALA A 58 -4.87 -11.43 15.14
CA ALA A 58 -6.16 -10.75 15.11
C ALA A 58 -6.02 -9.22 14.97
N GLN A 59 -4.92 -8.66 15.49
CA GLN A 59 -4.65 -7.24 15.37
C GLN A 59 -4.26 -6.85 13.93
N SER A 60 -3.36 -7.59 13.29
CA SER A 60 -3.01 -7.33 11.89
C SER A 60 -4.21 -7.59 10.97
N ALA A 61 -5.05 -8.59 11.27
CA ALA A 61 -6.29 -8.83 10.52
C ALA A 61 -7.22 -7.60 10.52
N MET A 62 -7.34 -6.87 11.64
CA MET A 62 -8.13 -5.62 11.69
C MET A 62 -7.51 -4.51 10.83
N MET A 63 -6.18 -4.45 10.74
CA MET A 63 -5.48 -3.45 9.93
C MET A 63 -5.63 -3.68 8.42
N ALA A 64 -5.98 -4.89 7.98
CA ALA A 64 -6.12 -5.22 6.57
C ALA A 64 -7.14 -4.31 5.86
N SER A 65 -8.25 -3.96 6.52
CA SER A 65 -9.28 -3.09 5.94
C SER A 65 -8.75 -1.67 5.66
N ASP A 66 -8.05 -1.08 6.61
CA ASP A 66 -7.48 0.26 6.47
C ASP A 66 -6.40 0.31 5.38
N LEU A 67 -5.53 -0.71 5.33
CA LEU A 67 -4.47 -0.82 4.33
C LEU A 67 -5.04 -1.01 2.94
N VAL A 68 -6.01 -1.91 2.75
CA VAL A 68 -6.68 -2.10 1.45
C VAL A 68 -7.41 -0.85 1.01
N ASN A 69 -8.08 -0.15 1.93
CA ASN A 69 -8.75 1.10 1.62
C ASN A 69 -7.76 2.19 1.18
N ALA A 70 -6.61 2.29 1.84
CA ALA A 70 -5.54 3.22 1.47
C ALA A 70 -4.98 2.89 0.07
N THR A 71 -4.67 1.61 -0.21
CA THR A 71 -4.20 1.16 -1.53
C THR A 71 -5.23 1.42 -2.61
N ARG A 72 -6.50 1.09 -2.36
CA ARG A 72 -7.61 1.30 -3.31
C ARG A 72 -7.75 2.77 -3.73
N LYS A 73 -7.59 3.72 -2.81
CA LYS A 73 -7.66 5.16 -3.11
C LYS A 73 -6.59 5.60 -4.12
N GLN A 74 -5.44 4.94 -4.10
CA GLN A 74 -4.30 5.29 -4.97
C GLN A 74 -4.24 4.43 -6.24
N ALA A 75 -4.89 3.27 -6.25
CA ALA A 75 -4.79 2.27 -7.31
C ALA A 75 -5.15 2.82 -8.71
N ASN A 76 -6.19 3.66 -8.81
CA ASN A 76 -6.63 4.22 -10.10
C ASN A 76 -5.60 5.16 -10.75
N PHE A 77 -4.59 5.59 -10.01
CA PHE A 77 -3.59 6.54 -10.45
C PHE A 77 -2.21 5.89 -10.65
N LYS A 78 -2.10 4.57 -10.43
CA LYS A 78 -0.85 3.81 -10.51
C LYS A 78 -0.94 2.72 -11.57
N PRO A 79 0.18 2.32 -12.20
CA PRO A 79 0.22 1.13 -13.03
C PRO A 79 -0.22 -0.12 -12.24
N PRO A 80 -0.95 -1.08 -12.84
CA PRO A 80 -1.42 -2.28 -12.13
C PRO A 80 -0.32 -3.07 -11.43
N GLU A 81 0.86 -3.19 -12.06
CA GLU A 81 2.02 -3.88 -11.47
C GLU A 81 2.56 -3.16 -10.21
N MET A 82 2.49 -1.83 -10.18
CA MET A 82 2.86 -1.05 -8.99
C MET A 82 1.86 -1.26 -7.85
N VAL A 83 0.56 -1.32 -8.18
CA VAL A 83 -0.50 -1.65 -7.19
C VAL A 83 -0.32 -3.06 -6.65
N LEU A 84 -0.02 -4.03 -7.52
CA LEU A 84 0.29 -5.40 -7.14
C LEU A 84 1.46 -5.45 -6.15
N ARG A 85 2.54 -4.72 -6.44
CA ARG A 85 3.70 -4.63 -5.54
C ARG A 85 3.31 -4.11 -4.15
N GLU A 86 2.48 -3.08 -4.09
CA GLU A 86 1.98 -2.54 -2.81
C GLU A 86 1.14 -3.55 -2.04
N ILE A 87 0.26 -4.28 -2.73
CA ILE A 87 -0.53 -5.37 -2.14
C ILE A 87 0.38 -6.45 -1.56
N LEU A 88 1.43 -6.83 -2.27
CA LEU A 88 2.41 -7.82 -1.80
C LEU A 88 3.18 -7.34 -0.56
N CYS A 89 3.54 -6.05 -0.51
CA CYS A 89 4.14 -5.45 0.69
C CYS A 89 3.17 -5.47 1.89
N VAL A 90 1.90 -5.12 1.66
CA VAL A 90 0.84 -5.18 2.70
C VAL A 90 0.68 -6.62 3.20
N ALA A 91 0.60 -7.59 2.30
CA ALA A 91 0.51 -9.01 2.68
C ALA A 91 1.70 -9.43 3.54
N GLY A 92 2.93 -9.07 3.12
CA GLY A 92 4.15 -9.34 3.88
C GLY A 92 4.10 -8.77 5.30
N ALA A 93 3.65 -7.52 5.46
CA ALA A 93 3.51 -6.88 6.77
C ALA A 93 2.42 -7.54 7.64
N LEU A 94 1.30 -7.95 7.04
CA LEU A 94 0.19 -8.59 7.76
C LEU A 94 0.53 -10.00 8.26
N MET A 95 1.36 -10.74 7.50
CA MET A 95 1.83 -12.08 7.83
C MET A 95 3.02 -12.10 8.79
N ASP A 96 3.62 -10.95 9.10
CA ASP A 96 4.76 -10.87 10.01
C ASP A 96 4.29 -10.79 11.48
N GLU A 97 4.55 -11.87 12.24
CA GLU A 97 4.29 -11.97 13.68
C GLU A 97 5.06 -10.92 14.51
N SER A 98 6.15 -10.38 13.97
CA SER A 98 6.99 -9.36 14.63
C SER A 98 6.55 -7.93 14.30
N PHE A 99 5.52 -7.75 13.47
CA PHE A 99 5.04 -6.44 13.05
C PHE A 99 4.36 -5.72 14.22
N LEU A 100 5.15 -4.95 14.97
CA LEU A 100 4.64 -4.09 16.03
C LEU A 100 3.89 -2.91 15.41
N PRO A 101 2.66 -2.59 15.88
CA PRO A 101 1.98 -1.37 15.49
C PRO A 101 2.86 -0.15 15.83
N PRO A 102 2.87 0.90 15.01
CA PRO A 102 3.57 2.13 15.33
C PRO A 102 2.98 2.69 16.63
N GLY A 103 3.73 2.58 17.73
CA GLY A 103 3.29 2.99 19.07
C GLY A 103 3.67 2.03 20.19
N ARG A 104 4.05 0.78 19.90
CA ARG A 104 4.61 -0.14 20.90
C ARG A 104 6.14 -0.16 20.81
N SER A 105 6.75 1.02 20.86
CA SER A 105 8.17 1.10 21.21
C SER A 105 8.28 0.59 22.63
N GLU A 106 8.96 -0.53 22.82
CA GLU A 106 9.30 -1.04 24.14
C GLU A 106 9.98 0.08 24.91
N VAL A 107 9.31 0.55 25.97
CA VAL A 107 9.96 1.28 27.05
C VAL A 107 11.06 0.33 27.52
N GLY A 108 12.29 0.63 27.10
CA GLY A 108 13.47 -0.10 27.53
C GLY A 108 13.58 0.02 29.04
N GLU A 109 13.08 -1.00 29.72
CA GLU A 109 13.41 -1.32 31.10
C GLU A 109 14.93 -1.52 31.14
N ALA A 110 15.69 -0.48 31.47
CA ALA A 110 17.11 -0.63 31.76
C ALA A 110 17.23 -1.29 33.14
N PRO A 111 17.86 -2.48 33.25
CA PRO A 111 18.07 -3.11 34.54
C PRO A 111 19.04 -2.28 35.39
N MET A 112 18.67 -2.14 36.66
CA MET A 112 19.43 -1.51 37.74
C MET A 112 20.89 -1.99 37.80
N THR A 113 21.82 -1.04 37.89
CA THR A 113 23.10 -1.19 38.61
C THR A 113 23.42 0.10 39.35
#